data_AF-A0A914EB31-F1
#
_entry.id   AF-A0A914EB31-F1
#
_cell.length_a   1.000
_cell.length_b   1.000
_cell.length_c   1.000
_cell.angle_alpha   90.00
_cell.angle_beta   90.00
_cell.angle_gamma   90.00
#
_symmetry.space_group_name_H-M   'P 1'
#
loop_
_entity.id
_entity.type
_entity.pdbx_description
1 polymer ?
#
loop_
_entity_poly.entity_id
_entity_poly.type
_entity_poly.pdbx_seq_one_letter_code
_entity_poly.pdbx_strand_id
1 'polypeptide(L)'
;MESFLCCCTSCKPRYKRLVDAIYPRSLTDGLVNANMQKLTFYSISHPEKLNRIGQYLVLRLSRDLYRTRFIQVKIAVDAMDQLLKSCHGSPSLNQFTESYLKMVQKLLETNEPKME
;
A
#
# COMPACT_ATOMS: atom_id res chain seq x y z
N MET A 1 24.90 -8.18 -5.88
CA MET A 1 24.67 -7.92 -7.32
C MET A 1 23.35 -8.54 -7.69
N GLU A 2 22.33 -7.72 -7.98
CA GLU A 2 21.14 -8.12 -8.73
C GLU A 2 20.78 -6.89 -9.57
N SER A 3 21.50 -6.76 -10.67
CA SER A 3 21.29 -5.83 -11.76
C SER A 3 20.16 -6.35 -12.63
N PHE A 4 19.03 -5.66 -12.66
CA PHE A 4 18.05 -5.82 -13.73
C PHE A 4 17.67 -4.45 -14.30
N LEU A 5 18.47 -4.07 -15.29
CA LEU A 5 18.16 -3.09 -16.31
C LEU A 5 17.04 -3.70 -17.18
N CYS A 6 15.83 -3.15 -17.15
CA CYS A 6 14.83 -3.49 -18.16
C CYS A 6 13.95 -2.27 -18.47
N CYS A 7 14.25 -1.66 -19.61
CA CYS A 7 13.53 -0.57 -20.24
C CYS A 7 12.20 -1.09 -20.78
N CYS A 8 11.08 -0.89 -20.07
CA CYS A 8 9.71 -0.85 -20.59
C CYS A 8 8.74 -0.69 -19.43
N THR A 9 7.66 0.07 -19.63
CA THR A 9 6.53 0.26 -18.68
C THR A 9 5.83 -1.07 -18.29
N SER A 10 6.24 -2.19 -18.87
CA SER A 10 5.78 -3.57 -18.60
C SER A 10 6.55 -4.32 -17.50
N CYS A 11 7.68 -3.82 -17.00
CA CYS A 11 8.51 -4.54 -16.02
C CYS A 11 7.99 -4.47 -14.58
N LYS A 12 6.96 -3.64 -14.32
CA LYS A 12 6.38 -3.53 -12.98
C LYS A 12 5.46 -4.73 -12.70
N PRO A 13 5.67 -5.49 -11.61
CA PRO A 13 4.76 -6.57 -11.23
C PRO A 13 3.30 -6.11 -11.11
N ARG A 14 2.36 -6.97 -11.50
CA ARG A 14 0.91 -6.65 -11.53
C ARG A 14 0.40 -6.07 -10.21
N TYR A 15 0.79 -6.65 -9.08
CA TYR A 15 0.37 -6.18 -7.76
C TYR A 15 0.79 -4.73 -7.49
N LYS A 16 2.00 -4.32 -7.91
CA LYS A 16 2.45 -2.93 -7.73
C LYS A 16 1.65 -1.97 -8.61
N ARG A 17 1.30 -2.37 -9.84
CA ARG A 17 0.44 -1.57 -10.73
C ARG A 17 -0.96 -1.38 -10.15
N LEU A 18 -1.52 -2.43 -9.54
CA LEU A 18 -2.82 -2.33 -8.85
C LEU A 18 -2.75 -1.39 -7.65
N VAL A 19 -1.68 -1.47 -6.86
CA VAL A 19 -1.44 -0.51 -5.77
C VAL A 19 -1.30 0.91 -6.30
N ASP A 20 -0.54 1.15 -7.38
CA ASP A 20 -0.44 2.51 -7.92
C ASP A 20 -1.77 3.08 -8.38
N ALA A 21 -2.65 2.23 -8.92
CA ALA A 21 -3.94 2.64 -9.44
C ALA A 21 -4.90 3.17 -8.36
N ILE A 22 -4.70 2.83 -7.08
CA ILE A 22 -5.54 3.34 -5.99
C ILE A 22 -5.24 4.81 -5.67
N TYR A 23 -4.09 5.33 -6.12
CA TYR A 23 -3.72 6.72 -5.95
C TYR A 23 -4.32 7.56 -7.09
N PRO A 24 -5.08 8.62 -6.77
CA PRO A 24 -5.66 9.49 -7.77
C PRO A 24 -4.60 10.35 -8.47
N ARG A 25 -4.97 10.87 -9.64
CA ARG A 25 -4.14 11.82 -10.39
C ARG A 25 -4.20 13.23 -9.80
N SER A 26 -5.35 13.59 -9.22
CA SER A 26 -5.54 14.83 -8.47
C SER A 26 -5.33 14.58 -6.98
N LEU A 27 -4.66 15.51 -6.29
CA LEU A 27 -4.46 15.45 -4.84
C LEU A 27 -5.71 15.85 -4.04
N THR A 28 -6.75 16.35 -4.70
CA THR A 28 -8.04 16.66 -4.08
C THR A 28 -8.88 15.41 -3.83
N ASP A 29 -8.61 14.35 -4.58
CA ASP A 29 -9.38 13.13 -4.52
C ASP A 29 -8.77 12.17 -3.51
N GLY A 30 -9.62 11.42 -2.81
CA GLY A 30 -9.19 10.38 -1.89
C GLY A 30 -8.84 9.07 -2.60
N LEU A 31 -8.75 8.00 -1.83
CA LEU A 31 -8.57 6.64 -2.33
C LEU A 31 -9.59 6.30 -3.44
N VAL A 32 -9.12 5.82 -4.59
CA VAL A 32 -10.00 5.50 -5.72
C VAL A 32 -10.74 4.17 -5.47
N ASN A 33 -11.98 4.25 -4.99
CA ASN A 33 -12.78 3.10 -4.53
C ASN A 33 -12.85 1.92 -5.53
N ALA A 34 -13.05 2.18 -6.82
CA ALA A 34 -13.11 1.11 -7.83
C ALA A 34 -11.78 0.35 -7.97
N ASN A 35 -10.65 1.07 -7.95
CA ASN A 35 -9.33 0.46 -8.00
C ASN A 35 -8.99 -0.24 -6.68
N MET A 36 -9.48 0.28 -5.56
CA MET A 36 -9.35 -0.33 -4.26
C MET A 36 -10.09 -1.67 -4.19
N GLN A 37 -11.35 -1.74 -4.61
CA GLN A 37 -12.11 -2.99 -4.68
C GLN A 37 -11.40 -4.04 -5.53
N LYS A 38 -10.84 -3.62 -6.67
CA LYS A 38 -10.04 -4.50 -7.54
C LYS A 38 -8.77 -5.00 -6.85
N LEU A 39 -8.09 -4.15 -6.08
CA LEU A 39 -6.92 -4.54 -5.29
C LEU A 39 -7.30 -5.51 -4.17
N THR A 40 -8.41 -5.25 -3.46
CA THR A 40 -8.95 -6.14 -2.43
C THR A 40 -9.29 -7.51 -2.98
N PHE A 41 -10.06 -7.57 -4.07
CA PHE A 41 -10.40 -8.83 -4.73
C PHE A 41 -9.14 -9.59 -5.14
N TYR A 42 -8.18 -8.92 -5.78
CA TYR A 42 -6.91 -9.53 -6.17
C TYR A 42 -6.12 -10.11 -4.98
N SER A 43 -6.16 -9.43 -3.83
CA SER A 43 -5.46 -9.83 -2.61
C SER A 43 -6.13 -11.03 -1.92
N ILE A 44 -7.47 -11.09 -1.93
CA ILE A 44 -8.23 -12.23 -1.42
C ILE A 44 -8.00 -13.46 -2.30
N SER A 45 -8.03 -13.31 -3.63
CA SER A 45 -7.81 -14.42 -4.56
C SER A 45 -6.38 -14.96 -4.55
N HIS A 46 -5.39 -14.16 -4.12
CA HIS A 46 -3.98 -14.55 -4.09
C HIS A 46 -3.34 -14.13 -2.74
N PRO A 47 -3.57 -14.92 -1.67
CA PRO A 47 -3.06 -14.62 -0.33
C PRO A 47 -1.54 -14.33 -0.29
N GLU A 48 -0.74 -15.03 -1.11
CA GLU A 48 0.71 -14.85 -1.17
C GLU A 48 1.11 -13.47 -1.72
N LYS A 49 0.21 -12.80 -2.44
CA LYS A 49 0.42 -11.45 -2.96
C LYS A 49 0.05 -10.38 -1.92
N LEU A 50 -0.82 -10.67 -0.96
CA LEU A 50 -1.22 -9.73 0.09
C LEU A 50 0.01 -9.22 0.87
N ASN A 51 0.91 -10.11 1.25
CA ASN A 51 2.16 -9.73 1.93
C ASN A 51 3.01 -8.78 1.06
N ARG A 52 3.17 -9.08 -0.24
CA ARG A 52 3.94 -8.21 -1.17
C ARG A 52 3.28 -6.84 -1.36
N ILE A 53 1.95 -6.78 -1.32
CA ILE A 53 1.17 -5.55 -1.38
C ILE A 53 1.42 -4.71 -0.12
N GLY A 54 1.32 -5.30 1.07
CA GLY A 54 1.61 -4.63 2.34
C GLY A 54 3.01 -4.04 2.40
N GLN A 55 4.04 -4.82 2.05
CA GLN A 55 5.43 -4.34 2.00
C GLN A 55 5.61 -3.17 1.04
N TYR A 56 4.93 -3.21 -0.12
CA TYR A 56 5.02 -2.14 -1.10
C TYR A 56 4.31 -0.86 -0.65
N LEU A 57 3.17 -0.99 0.04
CA LEU A 57 2.47 0.14 0.65
C LEU A 57 3.33 0.81 1.73
N VAL A 58 3.95 0.03 2.63
CA VAL A 58 4.88 0.56 3.64
C VAL A 58 6.08 1.28 3.01
N LEU A 59 6.68 0.70 1.96
CA LEU A 59 7.78 1.34 1.24
C LEU A 59 7.36 2.67 0.63
N ARG A 60 6.17 2.72 0.02
CA ARG A 60 5.64 3.93 -0.60
C ARG A 60 5.30 4.99 0.45
N LEU A 61 4.61 4.60 1.52
CA LEU A 61 4.29 5.46 2.66
C LEU A 61 5.57 6.07 3.27
N SER A 62 6.63 5.27 3.45
CA SER A 62 7.92 5.79 3.95
C SER A 62 8.51 6.87 3.04
N ARG A 63 8.39 6.70 1.71
CA ARG A 63 8.87 7.68 0.72
C ARG A 63 8.01 8.94 0.71
N ASP A 64 6.70 8.80 0.89
CA ASP A 64 5.77 9.91 0.91
C ASP A 64 5.87 10.70 2.23
N LEU A 65 6.11 10.03 3.38
CA LEU A 65 6.45 10.66 4.65
C LEU A 65 7.73 11.50 4.54
N TYR A 66 8.81 10.92 3.97
CA TYR A 66 10.06 11.65 3.74
C TYR A 66 9.88 12.90 2.86
N ARG A 67 8.90 12.88 1.95
CA ARG A 67 8.57 14.00 1.06
C ARG A 67 7.43 14.87 1.57
N THR A 68 7.00 14.69 2.82
CA THR A 68 5.89 15.40 3.48
C THR A 68 4.61 15.42 2.64
N ARG A 69 4.32 14.30 1.95
CA ARG A 69 3.16 14.10 1.06
C ARG A 69 2.00 13.47 1.82
N PHE A 70 1.47 14.21 2.79
CA PHE A 70 0.52 13.68 3.77
C PHE A 70 -0.78 13.13 3.17
N ILE A 71 -1.27 13.72 2.07
CA ILE A 71 -2.47 13.23 1.36
C ILE A 71 -2.22 11.81 0.81
N GLN A 72 -1.05 11.57 0.21
CA GLN A 72 -0.66 10.27 -0.32
C GLN A 72 -0.42 9.26 0.80
N VAL A 73 0.15 9.70 1.92
CA VAL A 73 0.29 8.85 3.10
C VAL A 73 -1.08 8.42 3.62
N LYS A 74 -2.05 9.35 3.73
CA LYS A 74 -3.43 9.03 4.13
C LYS A 74 -4.07 7.99 3.21
N ILE A 75 -3.90 8.11 1.89
CA ILE A 75 -4.39 7.10 0.93
C ILE A 75 -3.77 5.71 1.19
N ALA A 76 -2.48 5.66 1.54
CA ALA A 76 -1.81 4.40 1.86
C ALA A 76 -2.35 3.77 3.15
N VAL A 77 -2.62 4.60 4.18
CA VAL A 77 -3.22 4.18 5.45
C VAL A 77 -4.63 3.63 5.23
N ASP A 78 -5.48 4.37 4.51
CA ASP A 78 -6.85 3.97 4.20
C ASP A 78 -6.87 2.65 3.40
N ALA A 79 -5.95 2.48 2.45
CA ALA A 79 -5.83 1.24 1.69
C ALA A 79 -5.41 0.05 2.56
N MET A 80 -4.45 0.25 3.48
CA MET A 80 -4.00 -0.80 4.40
C MET A 80 -5.10 -1.24 5.37
N ASP A 81 -5.87 -0.28 5.92
CA ASP A 81 -7.02 -0.55 6.80
C ASP A 81 -8.11 -1.33 6.05
N GLN A 82 -8.46 -0.92 4.83
CA GLN A 82 -9.44 -1.66 4.03
C GLN A 82 -8.99 -3.07 3.67
N LEU A 83 -7.71 -3.28 3.36
CA LEU A 83 -7.17 -4.63 3.12
C LEU A 83 -7.21 -5.49 4.38
N LEU A 84 -6.87 -4.91 5.54
CA LEU A 84 -6.91 -5.61 6.82
C LEU A 84 -8.34 -6.08 7.15
N LYS A 85 -9.32 -5.19 6.98
CA LYS A 85 -10.76 -5.49 7.15
C LYS A 85 -11.33 -6.46 6.12
N SER A 86 -10.74 -6.54 4.93
CA SER A 86 -11.27 -7.41 3.88
C SER A 86 -10.65 -8.82 3.90
N CYS A 87 -9.50 -8.99 4.56
CA CYS A 87 -8.72 -10.23 4.51
C CYS A 87 -8.81 -11.09 5.80
N HIS A 88 -9.87 -10.94 6.61
CA HIS A 88 -10.04 -11.58 7.93
C HIS A 88 -9.84 -13.12 7.99
N GLY A 89 -9.98 -13.84 6.87
CA GLY A 89 -9.79 -15.30 6.80
C GLY A 89 -8.55 -15.75 6.02
N SER A 90 -7.66 -14.85 5.63
CA SER A 90 -6.51 -15.18 4.79
C SER A 90 -5.37 -15.80 5.59
N PRO A 91 -4.76 -16.92 5.16
CA PRO A 91 -3.59 -17.51 5.85
C PRO A 91 -2.36 -16.58 5.85
N SER A 92 -2.32 -15.58 4.94
CA SER A 92 -1.24 -14.58 4.88
C SER A 92 -1.52 -13.31 5.70
N LEU A 93 -2.60 -13.30 6.50
CA LEU A 93 -2.99 -12.16 7.31
C LEU A 93 -1.93 -11.80 8.36
N ASN A 94 -1.31 -12.80 9.00
CA ASN A 94 -0.31 -12.56 10.05
C ASN A 94 0.88 -11.72 9.54
N GLN A 95 1.47 -12.06 8.40
CA GLN A 95 2.54 -11.25 7.80
C GLN A 95 2.04 -9.89 7.28
N PHE A 96 0.78 -9.81 6.84
CA PHE A 96 0.19 -8.53 6.47
C PHE A 96 0.03 -7.61 7.70
N THR A 97 -0.37 -8.15 8.84
CA THR A 97 -0.44 -7.43 10.12
C THR A 97 0.92 -6.88 10.52
N GLU A 98 2.02 -7.61 10.31
CA GLU A 98 3.36 -7.05 10.52
C GLU A 98 3.65 -5.83 9.64
N SER A 99 3.22 -5.86 8.37
CA SER A 99 3.35 -4.71 7.47
C SER A 99 2.48 -3.54 7.95
N TYR A 100 1.27 -3.82 8.43
CA TYR A 100 0.38 -2.84 9.02
C TYR A 100 0.99 -2.17 10.27
N LEU A 101 1.52 -2.97 11.20
CA LEU A 101 2.18 -2.47 12.42
C LEU A 101 3.41 -1.63 12.08
N LYS A 102 4.22 -2.03 11.09
CA LYS A 102 5.35 -1.23 10.59
C LYS A 102 4.92 0.12 10.03
N MET A 103 3.76 0.20 9.38
CA MET A 103 3.20 1.50 8.99
C MET A 103 2.84 2.35 10.20
N VAL A 104 2.10 1.78 11.15
CA VAL A 104 1.68 2.51 12.37
C VAL A 104 2.91 3.05 13.11
N GLN A 105 3.94 2.22 13.30
CA GLN A 105 5.21 2.65 13.88
C GLN A 105 5.81 3.86 13.14
N LYS A 106 5.85 3.81 11.81
CA LYS A 106 6.41 4.91 11.00
C LYS A 106 5.61 6.20 11.11
N LEU A 107 4.29 6.12 11.21
CA LEU A 107 3.44 7.29 11.41
C LEU A 107 3.78 7.96 12.75
N LEU A 108 3.86 7.16 13.82
CA LEU A 108 4.19 7.64 15.17
C LEU A 108 5.61 8.24 15.24
N GLU A 109 6.59 7.62 14.57
CA GLU A 109 7.96 8.15 14.48
C GLU A 109 8.06 9.51 13.75
N THR A 110 7.06 9.87 12.95
CA THR A 110 7.08 11.14 12.20
C THR A 110 6.71 12.33 13.10
N ASN A 111 6.11 12.09 14.28
CA ASN A 111 5.74 13.11 15.28
C ASN A 111 4.91 14.29 14.71
N GLU A 112 4.17 14.02 13.62
CA GLU A 112 3.31 14.99 12.94
C GLU A 112 1.87 14.82 13.44
N PRO A 113 1.28 15.81 14.13
CA PRO A 113 -0.04 15.66 14.76
C PRO A 113 -1.20 15.48 13.78
N LYS A 114 -0.96 15.70 12.48
CA LYS A 114 -1.92 15.42 11.40
C LYS A 114 -2.00 13.94 11.02
N MET A 115 -1.10 13.12 11.57
CA MET A 115 -0.90 11.72 11.21
C MET A 115 -1.14 10.75 12.38
N GLU A 116 -1.29 11.30 13.60
CA GLU A 116 -1.85 10.62 14.78
C GLU A 116 -3.38 10.51 14.67
#